data_AF-A0AAX2DPG3-F1
#
_entry.id   AF-A0AAX2DPG3-F1
#
_cell.length_a   1.000
_cell.length_b   1.000
_cell.length_c   1.000
_cell.angle_alpha   90.00
_cell.angle_beta   90.00
_cell.angle_gamma   90.00
#
_symmetry.space_group_name_H-M   'P 1'
#
loop_
_entity.id
_entity.type
_entity.pdbx_description
1 polymer ?
#
loop_
_entity_poly.entity_id
_entity_poly.type
_entity_poly.pdbx_seq_one_letter_code
_entity_poly.pdbx_strand_id
1 'polypeptide(L)'
;MTGFKKVIVPMLLIVLFLAGCNQEEVPALVLEGTVTDASLLENNSELTVNGVLTWSGEKNDYSSEVIISVTGNTSVTNESTGKAMKLSDIKDEDSVKAVFPAGSNVTSPAPGKISESATSIKVNPK
;
A
#
# COMPACT_ATOMS: atom_id res chain seq x y z
N MET A 1 9.14 -57.24 32.85
CA MET A 1 9.45 -55.81 33.07
C MET A 1 10.86 -55.62 32.53
N THR A 2 11.18 -54.79 31.54
CA THR A 2 10.69 -53.44 31.23
C THR A 2 11.06 -53.14 29.76
N GLY A 3 10.14 -52.57 28.99
CA GLY A 3 10.33 -52.27 27.56
C GLY A 3 11.22 -51.06 27.32
N PHE A 4 12.12 -51.16 26.34
CA PHE A 4 12.87 -50.02 25.81
C PHE A 4 12.15 -49.41 24.61
N LYS A 5 12.11 -48.08 24.64
CA LYS A 5 11.17 -47.17 23.98
C LYS A 5 11.33 -47.06 22.47
N LYS A 6 10.20 -46.97 21.78
CA LYS A 6 10.02 -46.26 20.49
C LYS A 6 10.23 -44.76 20.72
N VAL A 7 11.11 -44.12 19.95
CA VAL A 7 11.03 -42.69 19.64
C VAL A 7 11.52 -42.49 18.21
N ILE A 8 10.57 -42.48 17.27
CA ILE A 8 10.74 -41.93 15.93
C ILE A 8 10.26 -40.48 16.04
N VAL A 9 11.16 -39.50 15.88
CA VAL A 9 10.80 -38.08 15.72
C VAL A 9 11.42 -37.61 14.42
N PRO A 10 10.63 -37.43 13.35
CA PRO A 10 11.05 -36.76 12.14
C PRO A 10 10.43 -35.36 12.16
N MET A 11 11.05 -34.39 12.83
CA MET A 11 10.60 -33.00 12.78
C MET A 11 11.67 -32.06 13.32
N LEU A 12 12.48 -31.47 12.44
CA LEU A 12 12.73 -30.02 12.50
C LEU A 12 13.37 -29.56 11.19
N LEU A 13 12.49 -29.30 10.24
CA LEU A 13 12.74 -28.47 9.08
C LEU A 13 12.32 -27.05 9.51
N ILE A 14 13.24 -26.24 10.04
CA ILE A 14 13.05 -24.78 10.10
C ILE A 14 14.32 -24.10 9.60
N VAL A 15 14.19 -23.77 8.32
CA VAL A 15 14.93 -22.78 7.56
C VAL A 15 14.97 -21.46 8.33
N LEU A 16 16.16 -20.97 8.66
CA LEU A 16 16.42 -19.54 8.89
C LEU A 16 17.45 -19.08 7.87
N PHE A 17 17.08 -19.20 6.59
CA PHE A 17 17.55 -18.25 5.59
C PHE A 17 16.91 -16.89 5.90
N LEU A 18 17.61 -15.83 5.49
CA LEU A 18 17.29 -14.40 5.58
C LEU A 18 18.06 -13.69 6.70
N ALA A 19 19.39 -13.74 6.59
CA ALA A 19 20.17 -12.54 6.84
C ALA A 19 19.52 -11.40 6.05
N GLY A 20 18.94 -10.45 6.78
CA GLY A 20 18.21 -9.33 6.22
C GLY A 20 19.05 -8.63 5.16
N CYS A 21 18.45 -8.51 3.98
CA CYS A 21 18.91 -7.57 2.96
C CYS A 21 19.02 -6.21 3.67
N ASN A 22 20.24 -5.67 3.77
CA ASN A 22 20.44 -4.25 4.05
C ASN A 22 19.99 -3.52 2.79
N GLN A 23 18.68 -3.44 2.61
CA GLN A 23 18.10 -2.68 1.53
C GLN A 23 18.09 -1.25 2.07
N GLU A 24 18.93 -0.39 1.47
CA GLU A 24 18.80 1.05 1.64
C GLU A 24 17.30 1.37 1.66
N GLU A 25 16.85 1.93 2.78
CA GLU A 25 15.45 2.23 3.04
C GLU A 25 15.08 3.40 2.12
N VAL A 26 14.93 3.12 0.82
CA VAL A 26 14.51 4.09 -0.16
C VAL A 26 13.14 4.55 0.34
N PRO A 27 13.01 5.84 0.68
CA PRO A 27 11.87 6.32 1.43
C PRO A 27 10.59 6.13 0.60
N ALA A 28 9.56 5.62 1.25
CA ALA A 28 8.27 5.36 0.62
C ALA A 28 7.67 6.66 0.05
N LEU A 29 7.18 6.59 -1.19
CA LEU A 29 6.40 7.67 -1.77
C LEU A 29 5.04 7.72 -1.07
N VAL A 30 4.59 8.91 -0.70
CA VAL A 30 3.30 9.14 -0.04
C VAL A 30 2.48 10.13 -0.85
N LEU A 31 1.24 9.79 -1.13
CA LEU A 31 0.23 10.67 -1.71
C LEU A 31 -0.80 11.03 -0.64
N GLU A 32 -1.00 12.32 -0.41
CA GLU A 32 -2.07 12.84 0.45
C GLU A 32 -2.99 13.70 -0.39
N GLY A 33 -4.28 13.39 -0.44
CA GLY A 33 -5.22 14.10 -1.31
C GLY A 33 -6.67 13.72 -1.12
N THR A 34 -7.50 14.21 -2.04
CA THR A 34 -8.93 13.94 -2.09
C THR A 34 -9.24 13.09 -3.31
N VAL A 35 -10.06 12.07 -3.15
CA VAL A 35 -10.54 11.24 -4.26
C VAL A 35 -11.41 12.09 -5.17
N THR A 36 -11.04 12.18 -6.45
CA THR A 36 -11.83 12.87 -7.47
C THR A 36 -12.64 11.91 -8.33
N ASP A 37 -12.20 10.65 -8.45
CA ASP A 37 -12.92 9.61 -9.17
C ASP A 37 -12.58 8.20 -8.62
N ALA A 38 -13.57 7.55 -8.03
CA ALA A 38 -13.54 6.16 -7.57
C ALA A 38 -14.23 5.17 -8.54
N SER A 39 -14.78 5.62 -9.67
CA SER A 39 -15.57 4.78 -10.58
C SER A 39 -14.76 3.64 -11.22
N LEU A 40 -13.45 3.81 -11.34
CA LEU A 40 -12.52 2.82 -11.87
C LEU A 40 -11.99 1.84 -10.81
N LEU A 41 -12.33 2.02 -9.54
CA LEU A 41 -11.77 1.23 -8.46
C LEU A 41 -12.20 -0.24 -8.53
N GLU A 42 -13.46 -0.51 -8.87
CA GLU A 42 -13.98 -1.88 -8.98
C GLU A 42 -13.55 -2.58 -10.26
N ASN A 43 -13.44 -1.84 -11.37
CA ASN A 43 -13.23 -2.41 -12.71
C ASN A 43 -11.75 -2.49 -13.11
N ASN A 44 -10.96 -1.48 -12.71
CA ASN A 44 -9.57 -1.32 -13.13
C ASN A 44 -8.61 -1.33 -11.94
N SER A 45 -9.13 -1.36 -10.71
CA SER A 45 -8.33 -1.20 -9.49
C SER A 45 -7.53 0.11 -9.51
N GLU A 46 -8.14 1.17 -10.04
CA GLU A 46 -7.55 2.50 -10.16
C GLU A 46 -8.38 3.52 -9.37
N LEU A 47 -7.69 4.44 -8.71
CA LEU A 47 -8.28 5.55 -7.96
C LEU A 47 -7.65 6.85 -8.44
N THR A 48 -8.46 7.84 -8.81
CA THR A 48 -7.97 9.17 -9.15
C THR A 48 -8.03 10.06 -7.92
N VAL A 49 -6.89 10.63 -7.57
CA VAL A 49 -6.71 11.44 -6.35
C VAL A 49 -6.07 12.76 -6.75
N ASN A 50 -6.69 13.87 -6.37
CA ASN A 50 -6.06 15.18 -6.43
C ASN A 50 -5.35 15.45 -5.11
N GLY A 51 -4.03 15.55 -5.13
CA GLY A 51 -3.26 15.58 -3.90
C GLY A 51 -1.85 16.10 -4.07
N VAL A 52 -1.07 15.97 -3.00
CA VAL A 52 0.34 16.32 -2.94
C VAL A 52 1.16 15.05 -2.71
N LEU A 53 2.28 14.95 -3.43
CA LEU A 53 3.23 13.86 -3.30
C LEU A 53 4.41 14.24 -2.41
N THR A 54 4.80 13.33 -1.53
CA THR A 54 5.98 13.50 -0.67
C THR A 54 6.95 12.35 -0.94
N TRP A 55 8.20 12.70 -1.28
CA TRP A 55 9.31 11.76 -1.47
C TRP A 55 10.39 12.06 -0.44
N SER A 56 10.91 11.05 0.26
CA SER A 56 12.06 11.26 1.16
C SER A 56 11.86 12.32 2.25
N GLY A 57 10.61 12.64 2.62
CA GLY A 57 10.27 13.75 3.51
C GLY A 57 10.30 15.13 2.84
N GLU A 58 10.70 15.22 1.57
CA GLU A 58 10.56 16.41 0.74
C GLU A 58 9.18 16.40 0.06
N LYS A 59 8.35 17.37 0.47
CA LYS A 59 7.07 17.64 -0.17
C LYS A 59 7.34 18.19 -1.56
N ASN A 60 6.99 17.43 -2.59
CA ASN A 60 7.03 17.92 -3.96
C ASN A 60 5.63 18.42 -4.29
N ASP A 61 5.51 19.67 -4.71
CA ASP A 61 4.22 20.30 -5.03
C ASP A 61 3.66 19.82 -6.39
N TYR A 62 3.68 18.50 -6.60
CA TYR A 62 2.89 17.85 -7.64
C TYR A 62 1.42 18.01 -7.23
N SER A 63 0.80 19.11 -7.66
CA SER A 63 -0.57 19.52 -7.36
C SER A 63 -1.48 19.22 -8.56
N SER A 64 -1.60 17.95 -8.90
CA SER A 64 -2.40 17.51 -10.04
C SER A 64 -3.09 16.20 -9.72
N GLU A 65 -4.09 15.85 -10.51
CA GLU A 65 -4.71 14.53 -10.44
C GLU A 65 -3.65 13.45 -10.68
N VAL A 66 -3.63 12.49 -9.75
CA VAL A 66 -2.77 11.32 -9.76
C VAL A 66 -3.65 10.09 -9.79
N ILE A 67 -3.44 9.24 -10.78
CA ILE A 67 -3.99 7.90 -10.84
C ILE A 67 -3.09 6.98 -10.02
N ILE A 68 -3.69 6.29 -9.05
CA ILE A 68 -3.01 5.29 -8.25
C ILE A 68 -3.62 3.92 -8.54
N SER A 69 -2.76 2.91 -8.68
CA SER A 69 -3.21 1.53 -8.78
C SER A 69 -3.30 0.90 -7.39
N VAL A 70 -4.34 0.10 -7.20
CA VAL A 70 -4.67 -0.57 -5.95
C VAL A 70 -4.78 -2.07 -6.23
N THR A 71 -4.43 -2.92 -5.27
CA THR A 71 -4.50 -4.38 -5.45
C THR A 71 -5.17 -5.04 -4.26
N GLY A 72 -5.47 -6.34 -4.35
CA GLY A 72 -5.96 -7.12 -3.20
C GLY A 72 -4.99 -7.17 -2.02
N ASN A 73 -3.71 -6.80 -2.22
CA ASN A 73 -2.70 -6.73 -1.17
C ASN A 73 -2.61 -5.33 -0.53
N THR A 74 -3.32 -4.34 -1.06
CA THR A 74 -3.33 -3.00 -0.50
C THR A 74 -4.13 -3.00 0.81
N SER A 75 -3.47 -2.59 1.90
CA SER A 75 -4.15 -2.44 3.18
C SER A 75 -5.00 -1.17 3.20
N VAL A 76 -6.32 -1.30 3.32
CA VAL A 76 -7.23 -0.15 3.40
C VAL A 76 -7.75 -0.02 4.82
N THR A 77 -7.58 1.15 5.42
CA THR A 77 -8.01 1.41 6.81
C THR A 77 -8.67 2.77 6.94
N ASN A 78 -9.62 2.89 7.86
CA ASN A 78 -10.19 4.16 8.25
C ASN A 78 -9.15 4.93 9.09
N GLU A 79 -8.83 6.16 8.70
CA GLU A 79 -7.79 6.98 9.33
C GLU A 79 -8.12 7.30 10.79
N SER A 80 -9.40 7.62 11.07
CA SER A 80 -9.86 8.01 12.40
C SER A 80 -9.94 6.84 13.39
N THR A 81 -10.34 5.66 12.91
CA THR A 81 -10.63 4.50 13.78
C THR A 81 -9.60 3.38 13.70
N GLY A 82 -8.71 3.41 12.69
CA GLY A 82 -7.74 2.36 12.41
C GLY A 82 -8.35 1.03 11.94
N LYS A 83 -9.68 0.97 11.75
CA LYS A 83 -10.37 -0.26 11.33
C LYS A 83 -10.15 -0.54 9.86
N ALA A 84 -10.01 -1.82 9.51
CA ALA A 84 -9.95 -2.26 8.12
C ALA A 84 -11.24 -1.86 7.37
N MET A 85 -11.06 -1.42 6.13
CA MET A 85 -12.12 -1.04 5.20
C MET A 85 -12.01 -1.88 3.92
N LYS A 86 -13.09 -1.94 3.14
CA LYS A 86 -13.03 -2.48 1.78
C LYS A 86 -12.66 -1.38 0.80
N LEU A 87 -12.11 -1.77 -0.35
CA LEU A 87 -11.88 -0.83 -1.46
C LEU A 87 -13.19 -0.19 -1.92
N SER A 88 -14.28 -0.97 -2.02
CA SER A 88 -15.62 -0.49 -2.37
C SER A 88 -16.21 0.54 -1.38
N ASP A 89 -15.59 0.71 -0.20
CA ASP A 89 -16.04 1.69 0.79
C ASP A 89 -15.44 3.09 0.52
N ILE A 90 -14.42 3.18 -0.35
CA ILE A 90 -13.81 4.45 -0.78
C ILE A 90 -14.73 5.11 -1.80
N LYS A 91 -15.02 6.39 -1.60
CA LYS A 91 -15.91 7.18 -2.46
C LYS A 91 -15.23 8.47 -2.91
N ASP A 92 -15.84 9.09 -3.92
CA ASP A 92 -15.52 10.45 -4.31
C ASP A 92 -15.62 11.38 -3.09
N GLU A 93 -14.75 12.40 -3.05
CA GLU A 93 -14.60 13.35 -1.95
C GLU A 93 -13.98 12.82 -0.65
N ASP A 94 -13.74 11.51 -0.52
CA ASP A 94 -12.98 10.97 0.61
C ASP A 94 -11.55 11.52 0.59
N SER A 95 -11.00 11.82 1.77
CA SER A 95 -9.59 12.15 1.89
C SER A 95 -8.77 10.88 2.07
N VAL A 96 -7.66 10.76 1.35
CA VAL A 96 -6.81 9.56 1.38
C VAL A 96 -5.36 9.91 1.60
N LYS A 97 -4.68 9.02 2.32
CA LYS A 97 -3.22 8.94 2.41
C LYS A 97 -2.77 7.58 1.90
N ALA A 98 -2.24 7.55 0.69
CA ALA A 98 -1.71 6.35 0.05
C ALA A 98 -0.19 6.28 0.19
N VAL A 99 0.32 5.09 0.51
CA VAL A 99 1.76 4.81 0.62
C VAL A 99 2.13 3.81 -0.46
N PHE A 100 3.26 4.04 -1.10
CA PHE A 100 3.78 3.24 -2.22
C PHE A 100 5.12 2.61 -1.86
N PRO A 101 5.50 1.50 -2.50
CA PRO A 101 6.79 0.90 -2.26
C PRO A 101 7.93 1.86 -2.62
N ALA A 102 9.06 1.61 -2.01
CA ALA A 102 10.30 2.29 -2.30
C ALA A 102 10.66 2.21 -3.80
N GLY A 103 11.10 3.32 -4.40
CA GLY A 103 11.44 3.40 -5.83
C GLY A 103 10.27 3.74 -6.76
N SER A 104 9.06 3.90 -6.22
CA SER A 104 7.89 4.37 -6.99
C SER A 104 8.14 5.76 -7.57
N ASN A 105 7.72 5.95 -8.83
CA ASN A 105 7.83 7.20 -9.57
C ASN A 105 6.48 7.60 -10.18
N VAL A 106 6.31 8.90 -10.44
CA VAL A 106 5.18 9.40 -11.21
C VAL A 106 5.53 9.34 -12.69
N THR A 107 4.71 8.62 -13.43
CA THR A 107 4.71 8.64 -14.89
C THR A 107 3.80 9.76 -15.40
N SER A 108 4.22 10.46 -16.44
CA SER A 108 3.54 11.60 -17.07
C SER A 108 3.37 11.31 -18.57
N PRO A 109 2.42 11.94 -19.29
CA PRO A 109 1.72 13.21 -19.02
C PRO A 109 0.52 13.13 -18.05
N ALA A 110 -0.06 14.28 -17.67
CA ALA A 110 -1.16 14.40 -16.72
C ALA A 110 -2.49 13.75 -17.21
N PRO A 111 -3.31 13.16 -16.32
CA PRO A 111 -3.03 12.96 -14.89
C PRO A 111 -1.83 12.04 -14.69
N GLY A 112 -0.98 12.37 -13.72
CA GLY A 112 0.20 11.56 -13.44
C GLY A 112 -0.23 10.18 -12.94
N LYS A 113 0.53 9.13 -13.23
CA LYS A 113 0.23 7.79 -12.71
C LYS A 113 1.40 7.26 -11.89
N ILE A 114 1.14 6.80 -10.67
CA ILE A 114 2.17 6.13 -9.86
C ILE A 114 2.48 4.77 -10.51
N SER A 115 3.76 4.50 -10.74
CA SER A 115 4.21 3.29 -11.44
C SER A 115 3.89 1.99 -10.72
N GLU A 116 3.91 2.05 -9.38
CA GLU A 116 3.67 0.90 -8.51
C GLU A 116 2.31 1.02 -7.80
N SER A 117 1.78 -0.12 -7.39
CA SER A 117 0.53 -0.16 -6.63
C SER A 117 0.71 0.31 -5.20
N ALA A 118 -0.32 0.92 -4.62
CA ALA A 118 -0.32 1.33 -3.22
C ALA A 118 -0.16 0.11 -2.30
N THR A 119 0.73 0.21 -1.31
CA THR A 119 0.87 -0.80 -0.24
C THR A 119 -0.18 -0.59 0.84
N SER A 120 -0.54 0.67 1.13
CA SER A 120 -1.59 1.01 2.08
C SER A 120 -2.30 2.29 1.69
N ILE A 121 -3.57 2.38 2.08
CA ILE A 121 -4.42 3.56 1.95
C ILE A 121 -5.11 3.77 3.29
N LYS A 122 -4.86 4.92 3.91
CA LYS A 122 -5.69 5.43 4.99
C LYS A 122 -6.76 6.33 4.39
N VAL A 123 -8.01 6.08 4.75
CA VAL A 123 -9.18 6.78 4.21
C VAL A 123 -9.84 7.53 5.35
N ASN A 124 -10.08 8.81 5.18
CA ASN A 124 -10.93 9.61 6.03
C ASN A 124 -12.24 9.88 5.26
N PRO A 125 -13.27 9.04 5.50
CA PRO A 125 -14.53 9.18 4.78
C PRO A 125 -15.20 10.50 5.11
N LYS A 126 -15.83 11.11 4.11
CA LYS A 126 -16.59 12.35 4.30
C LYS A 126 -17.98 12.12 4.90
#